data_AF-A0A9W2W7D3-F1
#
_entry.id   AF-A0A9W2W7D3-F1
#
_cell.length_a   1.000
_cell.length_b   1.000
_cell.length_c   1.000
_cell.angle_alpha   90.00
_cell.angle_beta   90.00
_cell.angle_gamma   90.00
#
_symmetry.space_group_name_H-M   'P 1'
#
loop_
_entity.id
_entity.type
_entity.pdbx_description
1 polymer ?
#
loop_
_entity_poly.entity_id
_entity_poly.type
_entity_poly.pdbx_seq_one_letter_code
_entity_poly.pdbx_strand_id
1 'polypeptide(L)'
;MPPKPAAGASPAPGAPPAPGAPPAPGAPPDEAKPQGPVQTPEELAFYAPDYLCMTVTGILLFPPLGLPAAFFCHKTKEANKNSDWEEAYINSGRTGWLNVFAILIGLGIIYYYALFV
;
A
#
# COMPACT_ATOMS: atom_id res chain seq x y z
N MET A 1 21.31 -57.36 -39.53
CA MET A 1 21.65 -56.06 -38.94
C MET A 1 20.93 -54.96 -39.71
N PRO A 2 20.05 -54.20 -39.03
CA PRO A 2 19.93 -52.75 -39.21
C PRO A 2 20.10 -51.98 -37.87
N PRO A 3 20.33 -50.65 -37.90
CA PRO A 3 21.07 -49.92 -36.87
C PRO A 3 20.22 -49.41 -35.69
N LYS A 4 20.89 -49.20 -34.56
CA LYS A 4 20.37 -48.61 -33.32
C LYS A 4 20.20 -47.08 -33.47
N PRO A 5 19.03 -46.49 -33.18
CA PRO A 5 18.88 -45.05 -33.11
C PRO A 5 19.52 -44.46 -31.84
N ALA A 6 20.12 -43.29 -32.02
CA ALA A 6 21.02 -42.60 -31.12
C ALA A 6 20.37 -42.09 -29.82
N ALA A 7 21.23 -41.93 -28.80
CA ALA A 7 20.91 -41.33 -27.52
C ALA A 7 20.21 -39.97 -27.69
N GLY A 8 18.99 -39.86 -27.16
CA GLY A 8 18.25 -38.61 -27.07
C GLY A 8 19.03 -37.60 -26.22
N ALA A 9 19.34 -36.47 -26.84
CA ALA A 9 20.19 -35.42 -26.33
C ALA A 9 19.71 -34.81 -25.01
N SER A 10 20.68 -34.47 -24.15
CA SER A 10 20.48 -33.66 -22.95
C SER A 10 19.77 -32.34 -23.30
N PRO A 11 18.81 -31.86 -22.49
CA PRO A 11 18.23 -30.55 -22.68
C PRO A 11 19.30 -29.46 -22.57
N ALA A 12 19.30 -28.51 -23.50
CA ALA A 12 20.17 -27.35 -23.44
C ALA A 12 19.85 -26.50 -22.19
N PRO A 13 20.86 -25.97 -21.47
CA PRO A 13 20.64 -25.10 -20.33
C PRO A 13 19.88 -23.84 -20.76
N GLY A 14 18.69 -23.61 -20.19
CA GLY A 14 17.95 -22.35 -20.33
C GLY A 14 16.60 -22.41 -21.08
N ALA A 15 16.10 -23.58 -21.49
CA ALA A 15 14.72 -23.68 -21.98
C ALA A 15 13.73 -23.55 -20.81
N PRO A 16 12.73 -22.65 -20.86
CA PRO A 16 11.75 -22.50 -19.80
C PRO A 16 10.94 -23.80 -19.63
N PRO A 17 10.64 -24.23 -18.39
CA PRO A 17 9.84 -25.43 -18.16
C PRO A 17 8.44 -25.27 -18.76
N ALA A 18 7.94 -26.31 -19.43
CA ALA A 18 6.55 -26.37 -19.85
C ALA A 18 5.64 -26.34 -18.60
N PRO A 19 4.58 -25.52 -18.57
CA PRO A 19 3.66 -25.44 -17.43
C PRO A 19 3.05 -26.82 -17.12
N GLY A 20 3.26 -27.32 -15.90
CA GLY A 20 2.63 -28.54 -15.39
C GLY A 20 3.49 -29.81 -15.34
N ALA A 21 4.78 -29.75 -15.65
CA ALA A 21 5.67 -30.90 -15.43
C ALA A 21 5.91 -31.14 -13.92
N PRO A 22 5.81 -32.39 -13.42
CA PRO A 22 6.06 -32.68 -12.01
C PRO A 22 7.50 -32.34 -11.62
N PRO A 23 7.77 -31.81 -10.41
CA PRO A 23 9.10 -31.40 -10.01
C PRO A 23 10.08 -32.58 -10.05
N ALA A 24 11.23 -32.39 -10.68
CA ALA A 24 12.29 -33.40 -10.68
C ALA A 24 12.81 -33.61 -9.24
N PRO A 25 12.98 -34.87 -8.78
CA PRO A 25 13.53 -35.14 -7.45
C PRO A 25 14.94 -34.52 -7.31
N GLY A 26 15.06 -33.50 -6.46
CA GLY A 26 16.34 -32.83 -6.16
C GLY A 26 16.51 -31.41 -6.72
N ALA A 27 15.47 -30.80 -7.31
CA ALA A 27 15.52 -29.37 -7.62
C ALA A 27 15.53 -28.54 -6.31
N PRO A 28 16.45 -27.57 -6.14
CA PRO A 28 16.38 -26.65 -5.02
C PRO A 28 15.01 -25.94 -5.03
N PRO A 29 14.41 -25.68 -3.86
CA PRO A 29 13.10 -25.04 -3.80
C PRO A 29 13.15 -23.76 -4.62
N ASP A 30 12.20 -23.60 -5.55
CA ASP A 30 11.98 -22.35 -6.26
C ASP A 30 11.99 -21.23 -5.22
N GLU A 31 12.99 -20.35 -5.31
CA GLU A 31 13.03 -19.12 -4.53
C GLU A 31 11.76 -18.35 -4.90
N ALA A 32 10.75 -18.46 -4.03
CA ALA A 32 9.57 -17.64 -4.10
C ALA A 32 10.08 -16.19 -4.18
N LYS A 33 9.78 -15.51 -5.29
CA LYS A 33 9.95 -14.06 -5.41
C LYS A 33 9.50 -13.43 -4.10
N PRO A 34 10.27 -12.50 -3.52
CA PRO A 34 9.82 -11.80 -2.32
C PRO A 34 8.48 -11.14 -2.65
N GLN A 35 7.39 -11.79 -2.23
CA GLN A 35 6.10 -11.17 -2.16
C GLN A 35 6.33 -10.04 -1.16
N GLY A 36 6.13 -8.79 -1.57
CA GLY A 36 6.16 -7.66 -0.64
C GLY A 36 5.34 -8.01 0.60
N PRO A 37 5.70 -7.49 1.79
CA PRO A 37 5.24 -8.00 3.08
C PRO A 37 3.74 -8.33 3.03
N VAL A 38 3.43 -9.63 3.02
CA VAL A 38 2.06 -10.11 3.00
C VAL A 38 1.56 -9.96 4.42
N GLN A 39 0.89 -8.83 4.65
CA GLN A 39 0.35 -8.43 5.95
C GLN A 39 -0.59 -9.53 6.47
N THR A 40 -0.42 -9.95 7.73
CA THR A 40 -1.30 -11.01 8.29
C THR A 40 -2.71 -10.47 8.56
N PRO A 41 -3.74 -11.33 8.66
CA PRO A 41 -5.08 -10.90 9.02
C PRO A 41 -5.16 -10.16 10.37
N GLU A 42 -4.32 -10.56 11.33
CA GLU A 42 -4.20 -9.91 12.64
C GLU A 42 -3.60 -8.51 12.51
N GLU A 43 -2.56 -8.37 11.68
CA GLU A 43 -1.95 -7.07 11.36
C GLU A 43 -2.97 -6.13 10.72
N LEU A 44 -3.75 -6.61 9.74
CA LEU A 44 -4.83 -5.82 9.12
C LEU A 44 -5.90 -5.34 10.11
N ALA A 45 -6.08 -6.02 11.25
CA ALA A 45 -7.04 -5.59 12.27
C ALA A 45 -6.58 -4.33 13.03
N PHE A 46 -5.28 -4.01 13.04
CA PHE A 46 -4.71 -2.85 13.74
C PHE A 46 -4.52 -1.61 12.84
N TYR A 47 -5.25 -1.55 11.72
CA TYR A 47 -5.14 -0.46 10.74
C TYR A 47 -5.58 0.90 11.31
N ALA A 48 -4.73 1.92 11.18
CA ALA A 48 -5.09 3.29 11.57
C ALA A 48 -5.89 3.97 10.44
N PRO A 49 -6.93 4.76 10.75
CA PRO A 49 -7.72 5.45 9.72
C PRO A 49 -6.89 6.51 8.99
N ASP A 50 -6.98 6.55 7.66
CA ASP A 50 -6.20 7.46 6.80
C ASP A 50 -6.88 8.82 6.56
N TYR A 51 -8.19 8.93 6.83
CA TYR A 51 -9.01 10.15 6.69
C TYR A 51 -9.00 10.81 5.30
N LEU A 52 -8.76 10.06 4.21
CA LEU A 52 -8.59 10.65 2.88
C LEU A 52 -9.73 11.58 2.44
N CYS A 53 -10.99 11.17 2.64
CA CYS A 53 -12.15 12.00 2.28
C CYS A 53 -12.17 13.33 3.07
N MET A 54 -11.85 13.24 4.36
CA MET A 54 -11.78 14.40 5.24
C MET A 54 -10.62 15.32 4.84
N THR A 55 -9.49 14.75 4.43
CA THR A 55 -8.33 15.49 3.92
C THR A 55 -8.66 16.24 2.64
N VAL A 56 -9.31 15.60 1.66
CA VAL A 56 -9.75 16.29 0.43
C VAL A 56 -10.68 17.45 0.78
N THR A 57 -11.62 17.22 1.70
CA THR A 57 -12.53 18.27 2.18
C THR A 57 -11.76 19.42 2.88
N GLY A 58 -10.79 19.10 3.74
CA GLY A 58 -9.96 20.06 4.45
C GLY A 58 -9.10 20.91 3.49
N ILE A 59 -8.56 20.31 2.43
CA ILE A 59 -7.82 21.04 1.39
C ILE A 59 -8.74 22.04 0.67
N LEU A 60 -9.96 21.63 0.32
CA LEU A 60 -10.91 22.51 -0.37
C LEU A 60 -11.36 23.67 0.51
N LEU A 61 -11.60 23.43 1.79
CA LEU A 61 -12.12 24.44 2.72
C LEU A 61 -11.04 25.36 3.28
N PHE A 62 -9.86 24.83 3.59
CA PHE A 62 -8.76 25.61 4.13
C PHE A 62 -7.40 24.98 3.78
N PRO A 63 -6.88 25.25 2.56
CA PRO A 63 -5.64 24.67 2.06
C PRO A 63 -4.42 24.75 3.01
N PRO A 64 -4.20 25.86 3.75
CA PRO A 64 -3.05 25.96 4.65
C PRO A 64 -2.94 24.86 5.70
N LEU A 65 -4.06 24.30 6.17
CA LEU A 65 -4.06 23.15 7.10
C LEU A 65 -4.36 21.83 6.40
N GLY A 66 -5.16 21.84 5.33
CA GLY A 66 -5.47 20.64 4.55
C GLY A 66 -4.24 20.02 3.86
N LEU A 67 -3.29 20.83 3.37
CA LEU A 67 -2.07 20.32 2.72
C LEU A 67 -1.13 19.58 3.71
N PRO A 68 -0.81 20.12 4.90
CA PRO A 68 -0.15 19.34 5.95
C PRO A 68 -0.92 18.07 6.34
N ALA A 69 -2.25 18.12 6.41
CA ALA A 69 -3.06 16.93 6.69
C ALA A 69 -2.91 15.86 5.60
N ALA A 70 -2.75 16.26 4.33
CA ALA A 70 -2.51 15.34 3.23
C ALA A 70 -1.15 14.63 3.33
N PHE A 71 -0.12 15.35 3.79
CA PHE A 71 1.18 14.76 4.05
C PHE A 71 1.09 13.66 5.13
N PHE A 72 0.43 13.95 6.25
CA PHE A 72 0.27 12.96 7.32
C PHE A 72 -0.66 11.82 6.92
N CYS A 73 -1.72 12.08 6.14
CA CYS A 73 -2.58 11.05 5.56
C CYS A 73 -1.76 10.05 4.72
N HIS A 74 -0.87 10.57 3.88
CA HIS A 74 0.04 9.73 3.09
C HIS A 74 0.97 8.90 4.00
N LYS A 75 1.54 9.53 5.04
CA LYS A 75 2.40 8.83 6.01
C LYS A 75 1.66 7.75 6.79
N THR A 76 0.40 7.96 7.15
CA THR A 76 -0.47 6.94 7.74
C THR A 76 -0.62 5.74 6.81
N LYS A 77 -0.89 5.97 5.52
CA LYS A 77 -0.99 4.88 4.53
C LYS A 77 0.30 4.10 4.36
N GLU A 78 1.44 4.80 4.38
CA GLU A 78 2.77 4.20 4.27
C GLU A 78 3.07 3.33 5.48
N ALA A 79 2.88 3.85 6.70
CA ALA A 79 3.07 3.12 7.95
C ALA A 79 2.13 1.92 8.08
N ASN A 80 0.86 2.08 7.71
CA ASN A 80 -0.11 0.98 7.69
C ASN A 80 0.31 -0.17 6.75
N LYS A 81 0.93 0.12 5.60
CA LYS A 81 1.39 -0.91 4.67
C LYS A 81 2.61 -1.68 5.19
N ASN A 82 3.38 -1.06 6.08
CA ASN A 82 4.57 -1.63 6.68
C ASN A 82 4.29 -2.30 8.04
N SER A 83 3.03 -2.36 8.47
CA SER A 83 2.63 -2.85 9.80
C SER A 83 3.23 -2.03 10.97
N ASP A 84 3.54 -0.74 10.73
CA ASP A 84 4.07 0.18 11.74
C ASP A 84 2.93 0.90 12.49
N TRP A 85 2.26 0.18 13.39
CA TRP A 85 1.01 0.63 14.03
C TRP A 85 1.13 1.92 14.83
N GLU A 86 2.21 2.07 15.60
CA GLU A 86 2.43 3.25 16.45
C GLU A 86 2.54 4.52 15.61
N GLU A 87 3.37 4.48 14.57
CA GLU A 87 3.57 5.59 13.64
C GLU A 87 2.29 5.85 12.82
N ALA A 88 1.57 4.81 12.43
CA ALA A 88 0.29 4.95 11.73
C ALA A 88 -0.75 5.68 12.59
N TYR A 89 -0.87 5.36 13.88
CA TYR A 89 -1.80 6.04 14.80
C TYR A 89 -1.37 7.48 15.11
N ILE A 90 -0.07 7.75 15.28
CA ILE A 90 0.43 9.12 15.48
C ILE A 90 0.11 9.99 14.27
N ASN A 91 0.39 9.50 13.06
CA ASN A 91 0.11 10.23 11.83
C ASN A 91 -1.39 10.35 11.54
N SER A 92 -2.16 9.32 11.85
CA SER A 92 -3.63 9.34 11.77
C SER A 92 -4.21 10.41 12.69
N GLY A 93 -3.76 10.48 13.94
CA GLY A 93 -4.18 11.50 14.91
C GLY A 93 -3.86 12.93 14.44
N ARG A 94 -2.65 13.15 13.92
CA ARG A 94 -2.25 14.44 13.32
C ARG A 94 -3.12 14.82 12.13
N THR A 95 -3.39 13.85 11.24
CA THR A 95 -4.27 14.03 10.08
C THR A 95 -5.67 14.44 10.52
N GLY A 96 -6.25 13.71 11.48
CA GLY A 96 -7.58 14.00 12.02
C GLY A 96 -7.67 15.39 12.64
N TRP A 97 -6.72 15.74 13.52
CA TRP A 97 -6.67 17.06 14.15
C TRP A 97 -6.60 18.18 13.11
N LEU A 98 -5.65 18.11 12.18
CA LEU A 98 -5.48 19.12 11.14
C LEU A 98 -6.74 19.27 10.28
N ASN A 99 -7.36 18.15 9.89
CA ASN A 99 -8.58 18.16 9.09
C ASN A 99 -9.76 18.82 9.81
N VAL A 100 -9.97 18.51 11.10
CA VAL A 100 -11.05 19.13 11.89
C VAL A 100 -10.86 20.65 11.93
N PHE A 101 -9.66 21.13 12.25
CA PHE A 101 -9.39 22.56 12.29
C PHE A 101 -9.50 23.22 10.91
N ALA A 102 -8.99 22.57 9.85
CA ALA A 102 -9.13 23.07 8.48
C ALA A 102 -10.61 23.27 8.10
N ILE A 103 -11.45 22.26 8.36
CA ILE A 103 -12.87 22.27 8.03
C ILE A 103 -13.60 23.35 8.84
N LEU A 104 -13.38 23.42 10.16
CA LEU A 104 -14.04 24.40 11.01
C LEU A 104 -13.67 25.84 10.64
N ILE A 105 -12.39 26.11 10.36
CA ILE A 105 -11.93 27.43 9.93
C ILE A 105 -12.52 27.78 8.57
N GLY A 106 -12.45 26.87 7.60
CA GLY A 106 -12.98 27.10 6.26
C GLY A 106 -14.50 27.35 6.27
N LEU A 107 -15.27 26.56 7.03
CA LEU A 107 -16.70 26.81 7.23
C LEU A 107 -16.96 28.13 7.94
N GLY A 108 -16.15 28.50 8.95
CA GLY A 108 -16.26 29.79 9.64
C GLY A 108 -16.03 30.98 8.70
N ILE A 109 -15.04 30.88 7.81
CA ILE A 109 -14.78 31.89 6.77
C ILE A 109 -15.97 31.98 5.82
N ILE A 110 -16.44 30.85 5.28
CA ILE A 110 -17.60 30.81 4.36
C ILE A 110 -18.83 31.43 5.02
N TYR A 111 -19.11 31.06 6.28
CA TYR A 111 -20.22 31.60 7.06
C TYR A 111 -20.13 33.12 7.21
N TYR A 112 -18.95 33.65 7.56
CA TYR A 112 -18.73 35.09 7.69
C TYR A 112 -18.99 35.83 6.38
N TYR A 113 -18.43 35.34 5.27
CA TYR A 113 -18.64 35.94 3.96
C TYR A 113 -20.10 35.85 3.52
N ALA A 114 -20.78 34.73 3.74
CA ALA A 114 -22.17 34.57 3.33
C ALA A 114 -23.16 35.48 4.07
N LEU A 115 -22.85 35.89 5.31
CA LEU A 115 -23.75 36.66 6.15
C LEU A 115 -23.39 38.15 6.31
N PHE A 116 -22.10 38.50 6.19
CA PHE A 116 -21.61 39.83 6.56
C PHE A 116 -20.85 40.55 5.46
N VAL A 117 -20.62 39.92 4.30
CA VAL A 117 -19.97 40.53 3.12
C VAL A 117 -20.91 40.47 1.93
#